data_AF-A0A845ZNF3-F1
#
_entry.id   AF-A0A845ZNF3-F1
#
_cell.length_a   1.000
_cell.length_b   1.000
_cell.length_c   1.000
_cell.angle_alpha   90.00
_cell.angle_beta   90.00
_cell.angle_gamma   90.00
#
_symmetry.space_group_name_H-M   'P 1'
#
loop_
_entity.id
_entity.type
_entity.pdbx_description
1 polymer ?
#
loop_
_entity_poly.entity_id
_entity_poly.type
_entity_poly.pdbx_seq_one_letter_code
_entity_poly.pdbx_strand_id
1 'polypeptide(L)'
;MRTIAQINDKIEGNCAVVWTVEELKARVADIGVTQAAKEVDIITTGTFEQMESSGAIMNLGHTDPPVKIRKCWLDGVPAYTGFGAVDLFLGATQVVDYPDNREIPDMEEHRQRGGGHVIEDLIAGKPVNLQALGQVTDCYPRSSFETTITKDRINQFYLFNPRNLYQNFIVG
;
A
#
# COMPACT_ATOMS: atom_id res chain seq x y z
N MET A 1 18.93 11.16 -31.23
CA MET A 1 18.30 10.48 -30.08
C MET A 1 18.78 9.04 -30.09
N ARG A 2 19.02 8.46 -28.90
CA ARG A 2 19.36 7.03 -28.77
C ARG A 2 18.11 6.17 -29.00
N THR A 3 18.27 5.00 -29.58
CA THR A 3 17.18 4.03 -29.72
C THR A 3 17.07 3.17 -28.45
N ILE A 4 15.90 2.58 -28.21
CA ILE A 4 15.70 1.63 -27.09
C ILE A 4 16.68 0.46 -27.19
N ALA A 5 16.92 -0.07 -28.41
CA ALA A 5 17.89 -1.15 -28.63
C ALA A 5 19.31 -0.76 -28.16
N GLN A 6 19.77 0.45 -28.50
CA GLN A 6 21.08 0.95 -28.06
C GLN A 6 21.18 1.10 -26.54
N ILE A 7 20.09 1.46 -25.87
CA ILE A 7 20.05 1.57 -24.41
C ILE A 7 20.09 0.18 -23.78
N ASN A 8 19.33 -0.78 -24.32
CA ASN A 8 19.34 -2.17 -23.84
C ASN A 8 20.72 -2.83 -23.97
N ASP A 9 21.41 -2.65 -25.10
CA ASP A 9 22.78 -3.15 -25.28
C ASP A 9 23.74 -2.61 -24.20
N LYS A 10 23.57 -1.33 -23.82
CA LYS A 10 24.35 -0.72 -22.74
C LYS A 10 23.99 -1.24 -21.35
N ILE A 11 22.72 -1.56 -21.10
CA ILE A 11 22.27 -2.16 -19.84
C ILE A 11 22.88 -3.56 -19.71
N GLU A 12 22.77 -4.39 -20.74
CA GLU A 12 23.36 -5.74 -20.77
C GLU A 12 24.88 -5.69 -20.62
N GLY A 13 25.52 -4.68 -21.21
CA GLY A 13 26.95 -4.41 -21.08
C GLY A 13 27.39 -3.72 -19.78
N ASN A 14 26.49 -3.43 -18.84
CA ASN A 14 26.76 -2.66 -17.61
C ASN A 14 27.50 -1.33 -17.85
N CYS A 15 27.21 -0.66 -18.97
CA CYS A 15 27.85 0.60 -19.37
C CYS A 15 26.85 1.74 -19.63
N ALA A 16 25.59 1.54 -19.24
CA ALA A 16 24.57 2.58 -19.26
C ALA A 16 24.89 3.68 -18.23
N VAL A 17 24.81 4.94 -18.66
CA VAL A 17 24.89 6.11 -17.80
C VAL A 17 23.50 6.37 -17.22
N VAL A 18 23.37 6.14 -15.91
CA VAL A 18 22.11 6.30 -15.17
C VAL A 18 22.22 7.51 -14.25
N TRP A 19 21.26 8.44 -14.33
CA TRP A 19 21.16 9.59 -13.43
C TRP A 19 19.82 9.61 -12.73
N THR A 20 19.77 10.11 -11.50
CA THR A 20 18.51 10.52 -10.87
C THR A 20 17.97 11.79 -11.50
N VAL A 21 16.68 12.07 -11.31
CA VAL A 21 16.06 13.34 -11.73
C VAL A 21 16.75 14.56 -11.11
N GLU A 22 17.31 14.43 -9.90
CA GLU A 22 18.03 15.50 -9.22
C GLU A 22 19.39 15.75 -9.88
N GLU A 23 20.15 14.68 -10.17
CA GLU A 23 21.42 14.76 -10.88
C GLU A 23 21.24 15.34 -12.29
N LEU A 24 20.17 14.96 -12.98
CA LEU A 24 19.83 15.54 -14.29
C LEU A 24 19.61 17.05 -14.19
N LYS A 25 18.80 17.52 -13.22
CA LYS A 25 18.53 18.95 -13.03
C LYS A 25 19.81 19.74 -12.77
N ALA A 26 20.69 19.23 -11.90
CA ALA A 26 21.97 19.85 -11.60
C ALA A 26 22.88 19.93 -12.84
N ARG A 27 22.99 18.82 -13.60
CA ARG A 27 23.81 18.78 -14.82
C ARG A 27 23.27 19.67 -15.92
N VAL A 28 21.96 19.67 -16.16
CA VAL A 28 21.33 20.52 -17.18
C VAL A 28 21.59 22.01 -16.91
N ALA A 29 21.66 22.43 -15.65
CA ALA A 29 22.00 23.81 -15.29
C ALA A 29 23.45 24.18 -15.68
N ASP A 30 24.36 23.20 -15.74
CA ASP A 30 25.79 23.40 -16.05
C ASP A 30 26.08 23.20 -17.55
N ILE A 31 25.65 22.07 -18.12
CA ILE A 31 26.02 21.65 -19.49
C ILE A 31 24.90 21.87 -20.53
N GLY A 32 23.70 22.24 -20.08
CA GLY A 32 22.53 22.42 -20.94
C GLY A 32 21.86 21.12 -21.40
N VAL A 33 20.61 21.24 -21.84
CA VAL A 33 19.73 20.11 -22.21
C VAL A 33 20.31 19.26 -23.35
N THR A 34 20.84 19.91 -24.40
CA THR A 34 21.36 19.19 -25.58
C THR A 34 22.54 18.30 -25.25
N GLN A 35 23.43 18.75 -24.36
CA GLN A 35 24.59 17.96 -23.96
C GLN A 35 24.18 16.88 -22.96
N ALA A 36 23.34 17.21 -21.97
CA ALA A 36 22.78 16.24 -21.04
C ALA A 36 22.11 15.05 -21.77
N ALA A 37 21.28 15.33 -22.79
CA ALA A 37 20.61 14.31 -23.60
C ALA A 37 21.57 13.42 -24.42
N LYS A 38 22.81 13.86 -24.66
CA LYS A 38 23.87 13.06 -25.28
C LYS A 38 24.68 12.26 -24.27
N GLU A 39 24.56 12.51 -22.98
CA GLU A 39 25.35 11.83 -21.96
C GLU A 39 24.53 10.77 -21.23
N VAL A 40 23.32 11.10 -20.79
CA VAL A 40 22.46 10.17 -20.05
C VAL A 40 21.79 9.13 -20.94
N ASP A 41 21.82 7.88 -20.51
CA ASP A 41 21.08 6.79 -21.16
C ASP A 41 19.75 6.54 -20.45
N ILE A 42 19.73 6.61 -19.12
CA ILE A 42 18.54 6.34 -18.29
C ILE A 42 18.42 7.42 -17.22
N ILE A 43 17.21 7.97 -17.09
CA ILE A 43 16.88 8.88 -15.99
C ILE A 43 15.97 8.10 -15.04
N THR A 44 16.41 7.94 -13.79
CA THR A 44 15.57 7.39 -12.73
C THR A 44 14.79 8.51 -12.07
N THR A 45 13.48 8.38 -12.09
CA THR A 45 12.56 9.25 -11.35
C THR A 45 11.96 8.45 -10.20
N GLY A 46 11.59 9.14 -9.13
CA GLY A 46 10.86 8.55 -8.02
C GLY A 46 9.85 9.57 -7.53
N THR A 47 8.66 9.09 -7.18
CA THR A 47 7.70 9.86 -6.38
C THR A 47 7.53 9.16 -5.05
N PHE A 48 7.35 9.93 -3.98
CA PHE A 48 6.96 9.41 -2.67
C PHE A 48 5.57 9.93 -2.38
N GLU A 49 4.58 9.29 -2.99
CA GLU A 49 3.16 9.64 -2.90
C GLU A 49 2.33 8.37 -2.74
N GLN A 50 1.15 8.49 -2.12
CA GLN A 50 0.19 7.40 -2.06
C GLN A 50 -0.35 7.13 -3.46
N MET A 51 0.22 6.14 -4.15
CA MET A 51 -0.22 5.78 -5.49
C MET A 51 -1.59 5.09 -5.44
N GLU A 52 -2.46 5.40 -6.41
CA GLU A 52 -3.78 4.77 -6.53
C GLU A 52 -3.68 3.24 -6.46
N SER A 53 -4.66 2.61 -5.82
CA SER A 53 -4.74 1.16 -5.63
C SER A 53 -3.64 0.53 -4.78
N SER A 54 -2.79 1.32 -4.13
CA SER A 54 -1.92 0.79 -3.07
C SER A 54 -2.76 0.31 -1.88
N GLY A 55 -2.35 -0.80 -1.28
CA GLY A 55 -2.95 -1.31 -0.07
C GLY A 55 -2.12 -2.44 0.54
N ALA A 56 -2.67 -3.10 1.53
CA ALA A 56 -2.06 -4.28 2.14
C ALA A 56 -3.04 -5.44 2.17
N ILE A 57 -2.55 -6.64 1.81
CA ILE A 57 -3.26 -7.89 2.04
C ILE A 57 -2.79 -8.45 3.39
N MET A 58 -3.76 -8.92 4.18
CA MET A 58 -3.53 -9.47 5.51
C MET A 58 -4.27 -10.78 5.69
N ASN A 59 -3.61 -11.79 6.27
CA ASN A 59 -4.27 -12.95 6.86
C ASN A 59 -4.10 -12.86 8.38
N LEU A 60 -5.20 -12.79 9.13
CA LEU A 60 -5.14 -12.59 10.57
C LEU A 60 -4.86 -13.87 11.36
N GLY A 61 -4.99 -15.04 10.75
CA GLY A 61 -5.15 -16.30 11.46
C GLY A 61 -6.53 -16.43 12.12
N HIS A 62 -6.92 -17.67 12.43
CA HIS A 62 -8.20 -17.92 13.09
C HIS A 62 -8.13 -17.63 14.60
N THR A 63 -9.23 -17.08 15.11
CA THR A 63 -9.53 -17.07 16.55
C THR A 63 -9.98 -18.47 16.99
N ASP A 64 -10.01 -18.70 18.31
CA ASP A 64 -10.69 -19.84 18.92
C ASP A 64 -11.88 -19.34 19.76
N PRO A 65 -13.13 -19.72 19.48
CA PRO A 65 -13.57 -20.46 18.29
C PRO A 65 -13.39 -19.66 16.97
N PRO A 66 -13.39 -20.34 15.81
CA PRO A 66 -13.11 -19.73 14.50
C PRO A 66 -14.21 -18.78 14.04
N VAL A 67 -13.80 -17.80 13.24
CA VAL A 67 -14.65 -16.75 12.66
C VAL A 67 -14.53 -16.72 11.15
N LYS A 68 -15.65 -16.44 10.49
CA LYS A 68 -15.71 -16.10 9.06
C LYS A 68 -16.08 -14.63 8.93
N ILE A 69 -15.07 -13.78 8.79
CA ILE A 69 -15.20 -12.32 8.80
C ILE A 69 -16.01 -11.85 7.60
N ARG A 70 -17.05 -11.06 7.89
CA ARG A 70 -17.99 -10.44 6.94
C ARG A 70 -17.80 -8.93 6.82
N LYS A 71 -17.37 -8.29 7.91
CA LYS A 71 -16.98 -6.87 7.98
C LYS A 71 -15.85 -6.73 8.97
N CYS A 72 -14.90 -5.84 8.70
CA CYS A 72 -13.76 -5.60 9.57
C CYS A 72 -13.36 -4.12 9.55
N TRP A 73 -12.91 -3.61 10.68
CA TRP A 73 -12.35 -2.28 10.85
C TRP A 73 -11.02 -2.37 11.59
N LEU A 74 -10.06 -1.54 11.17
CA LEU A 74 -8.74 -1.37 11.77
C LEU A 74 -8.60 0.08 12.19
N ASP A 75 -8.59 0.37 13.49
CA ASP A 75 -8.72 1.72 14.05
C ASP A 75 -9.89 2.52 13.46
N GLY A 76 -11.01 1.85 13.17
CA GLY A 76 -12.17 2.46 12.52
C GLY A 76 -12.07 2.59 11.00
N VAL A 77 -10.96 2.21 10.37
CA VAL A 77 -10.81 2.17 8.91
C VAL A 77 -11.34 0.83 8.37
N PRO A 78 -12.35 0.81 7.48
CA PRO A 78 -12.91 -0.44 6.95
C PRO A 78 -11.91 -1.21 6.10
N ALA A 79 -11.75 -2.51 6.37
CA ALA A 79 -10.99 -3.41 5.51
C ALA A 79 -11.94 -4.26 4.65
N TYR A 80 -11.57 -4.48 3.39
CA TYR A 80 -12.30 -5.34 2.47
C TYR A 80 -12.11 -6.80 2.86
N THR A 81 -13.22 -7.54 2.97
CA THR A 81 -13.27 -8.96 3.33
C THR A 81 -13.70 -9.81 2.14
N GLY A 82 -13.66 -11.14 2.25
CA GLY A 82 -14.27 -12.05 1.27
C GLY A 82 -13.29 -12.79 0.36
N PHE A 83 -11.98 -12.64 0.60
CA PHE A 83 -10.93 -13.46 -0.01
C PHE A 83 -10.87 -14.86 0.62
N GLY A 84 -11.13 -14.91 1.92
CA GLY A 84 -11.22 -16.11 2.75
C GLY A 84 -11.83 -15.76 4.09
N ALA A 85 -11.80 -16.68 5.05
CA ALA A 85 -12.50 -16.52 6.32
C ALA A 85 -11.88 -15.43 7.22
N VAL A 86 -10.58 -15.19 7.12
CA VAL A 86 -9.81 -14.22 7.93
C VAL A 86 -8.86 -13.36 7.10
N ASP A 87 -9.13 -13.28 5.80
CA ASP A 87 -8.33 -12.52 4.83
C ASP A 87 -8.95 -11.15 4.58
N LEU A 88 -8.08 -10.13 4.63
CA LEU A 88 -8.44 -8.73 4.48
C LEU A 88 -7.59 -8.06 3.41
N PHE A 89 -8.17 -7.07 2.73
CA PHE A 89 -7.44 -6.06 1.98
C PHE A 89 -7.74 -4.69 2.56
N LEU A 90 -6.70 -3.93 2.94
CA LEU A 90 -6.82 -2.56 3.40
C LEU A 90 -6.28 -1.62 2.32
N GLY A 91 -7.15 -0.83 1.70
CA GLY A 91 -6.74 0.19 0.74
C GLY A 91 -6.09 1.38 1.43
N ALA A 92 -4.96 1.87 0.91
CA ALA A 92 -4.22 2.98 1.50
C ALA A 92 -5.03 4.29 1.53
N THR A 93 -5.96 4.46 0.59
CA THR A 93 -6.85 5.63 0.49
C THR A 93 -8.18 5.45 1.23
N GLN A 94 -8.39 4.31 1.89
CA GLN A 94 -9.62 4.09 2.64
C GLN A 94 -9.72 5.08 3.80
N VAL A 95 -10.90 5.66 3.98
CA VAL A 95 -11.16 6.61 5.06
C VAL A 95 -11.76 5.91 6.27
N VAL A 96 -11.66 6.55 7.44
CA VAL A 96 -12.33 6.09 8.65
C VAL A 96 -13.85 6.10 8.45
N ASP A 97 -14.51 5.00 8.83
CA ASP A 97 -15.96 4.84 8.81
C ASP A 97 -16.35 3.85 9.92
N TYR A 98 -16.65 4.38 11.10
CA TYR A 98 -16.91 3.56 12.29
C TYR A 98 -18.22 2.78 12.16
N PRO A 99 -18.27 1.53 12.66
CA PRO A 99 -19.44 0.67 12.52
C PRO A 99 -20.76 1.22 13.09
N ASP A 100 -20.71 2.11 14.08
CA ASP A 100 -21.89 2.57 14.84
C ASP A 100 -21.80 4.03 15.33
N ASN A 101 -21.41 5.03 14.51
CA ASN A 101 -21.45 6.47 14.88
C ASN A 101 -20.98 6.82 16.32
N ARG A 102 -20.09 6.01 16.93
CA ARG A 102 -19.66 6.21 18.32
C ARG A 102 -18.92 7.53 18.34
N GLU A 103 -19.21 8.37 19.35
CA GLU A 103 -18.55 9.66 19.50
C GLU A 103 -17.03 9.45 19.42
N ILE A 104 -16.46 10.01 18.35
CA ILE A 104 -15.04 9.92 18.04
C ILE A 104 -14.34 10.90 19.00
N PRO A 105 -13.50 10.42 19.93
CA PRO A 105 -12.66 11.33 20.72
C PRO A 105 -11.78 12.11 19.73
N ASP A 106 -11.74 13.44 19.81
CA ASP A 106 -10.99 14.33 18.91
C ASP A 106 -11.30 14.19 17.40
N MET A 107 -12.45 14.75 17.02
CA MET A 107 -12.98 14.82 15.65
C MET A 107 -12.07 15.46 14.59
N GLU A 108 -10.97 16.13 14.93
CA GLU A 108 -10.08 16.74 13.94
C GLU A 108 -8.94 15.82 13.47
N GLU A 109 -8.20 15.19 14.39
CA GLU A 109 -7.10 14.28 14.01
C GLU A 109 -7.63 12.98 13.37
N HIS A 110 -8.75 12.46 13.86
CA HIS A 110 -9.35 11.23 13.34
C HIS A 110 -9.96 11.39 11.94
N ARG A 111 -10.33 12.62 11.52
CA ARG A 111 -10.84 12.89 10.17
C ARG A 111 -9.76 12.77 9.09
N GLN A 112 -8.48 12.90 9.45
CA GLN A 112 -7.36 12.82 8.52
C GLN A 112 -6.73 11.42 8.48
N ARG A 113 -7.11 10.53 9.39
CA ARG A 113 -6.62 9.15 9.44
C ARG A 113 -7.30 8.28 8.38
N GLY A 114 -6.61 7.25 7.92
CA GLY A 114 -7.05 6.38 6.83
C GLY A 114 -6.18 5.14 6.70
N GLY A 115 -6.41 4.33 5.67
CA GLY A 115 -5.76 3.04 5.51
C GLY A 115 -4.24 3.14 5.41
N GLY A 116 -3.70 4.18 4.78
CA GLY A 116 -2.26 4.43 4.71
C GLY A 116 -1.62 4.58 6.09
N HIS A 117 -2.28 5.29 7.00
CA HIS A 117 -1.82 5.48 8.39
C HIS A 117 -1.85 4.17 9.18
N VAL A 118 -2.89 3.36 9.00
CA VAL A 118 -2.99 2.04 9.65
C VAL A 118 -1.89 1.10 9.13
N ILE A 119 -1.64 1.11 7.83
CA ILE A 119 -0.56 0.32 7.21
C ILE A 119 0.80 0.77 7.77
N GLU A 120 1.06 2.08 7.83
CA GLU A 120 2.27 2.64 8.42
C GLU A 120 2.47 2.20 9.87
N ASP A 121 1.43 2.29 10.69
CA ASP A 121 1.49 1.93 12.10
C ASP A 121 1.78 0.44 12.30
N LEU A 122 1.17 -0.44 11.49
CA LEU A 122 1.50 -1.87 11.49
C LEU A 122 2.96 -2.12 11.09
N ILE A 123 3.47 -1.47 10.05
CA ILE A 123 4.88 -1.58 9.62
C ILE A 123 5.82 -1.13 10.76
N ALA A 124 5.48 -0.03 11.42
CA ALA A 124 6.19 0.50 12.58
C ALA A 124 6.07 -0.38 13.84
N GLY A 125 5.25 -1.43 13.81
CA GLY A 125 5.03 -2.35 14.94
C GLY A 125 4.11 -1.79 16.01
N LYS A 126 3.39 -0.70 15.74
CA LYS A 126 2.43 -0.11 16.67
C LYS A 126 1.16 -0.98 16.76
N PRO A 127 0.49 -0.99 17.92
CA PRO A 127 -0.79 -1.66 18.09
C PRO A 127 -1.90 -0.99 17.26
N VAL A 128 -2.74 -1.80 16.63
CA VAL A 128 -3.94 -1.37 15.90
C VAL A 128 -5.16 -2.12 16.45
N ASN A 129 -6.24 -1.40 16.76
CA ASN A 129 -7.48 -2.00 17.20
C ASN A 129 -8.21 -2.64 16.00
N LEU A 130 -8.60 -3.89 16.15
CA LEU A 130 -9.36 -4.64 15.16
C LEU A 130 -10.75 -4.93 15.70
N GLN A 131 -11.76 -4.57 14.92
CA GLN A 131 -13.15 -4.93 15.15
C GLN A 131 -13.66 -5.73 13.96
N ALA A 132 -14.27 -6.90 14.20
CA ALA A 132 -14.77 -7.75 13.14
C ALA A 132 -16.15 -8.33 13.47
N LEU A 133 -16.99 -8.37 12.44
CA LEU A 133 -18.29 -9.04 12.45
C LEU A 133 -18.19 -10.29 11.58
N GLY A 134 -18.58 -11.42 12.15
CA GLY A 134 -18.54 -12.74 11.52
C GLY A 134 -19.90 -13.19 10.99
N GLN A 135 -19.89 -14.02 9.95
CA GLN A 135 -21.03 -14.83 9.56
C GLN A 135 -21.07 -16.09 10.43
N VAL A 136 -22.13 -16.24 11.23
CA VAL A 136 -22.31 -17.44 12.07
C VAL A 136 -22.73 -18.63 11.21
N THR A 137 -21.98 -19.72 11.33
CA THR A 137 -22.27 -21.05 10.76
C THR A 137 -21.78 -22.13 11.71
N ASP A 138 -22.10 -23.40 11.47
CA ASP A 138 -21.62 -24.51 12.31
C ASP A 138 -20.08 -24.57 12.40
N CYS A 139 -19.38 -24.36 11.27
CA CYS A 139 -17.91 -24.34 11.25
C CYS A 139 -17.28 -23.03 11.77
N TYR A 140 -18.09 -21.98 11.97
CA TYR A 140 -17.64 -20.63 12.31
C TYR A 140 -18.63 -20.01 13.31
N PRO A 141 -18.64 -20.44 14.58
CA PRO A 141 -19.68 -20.07 15.52
C PRO A 141 -19.52 -18.64 16.05
N ARG A 142 -18.34 -18.01 15.87
CA ARG A 142 -18.06 -16.66 16.37
C ARG A 142 -18.76 -15.59 15.53
N SER A 143 -19.66 -14.84 16.16
CA SER A 143 -20.44 -13.76 15.51
C SER A 143 -19.70 -12.42 15.43
N SER A 144 -18.76 -12.16 16.34
CA SER A 144 -17.93 -10.95 16.35
C SER A 144 -16.70 -11.15 17.23
N PHE A 145 -15.70 -10.28 17.05
CA PHE A 145 -14.63 -10.10 18.02
C PHE A 145 -13.97 -8.73 17.89
N GLU A 146 -13.35 -8.31 18.99
CA GLU A 146 -12.53 -7.11 19.07
C GLU A 146 -11.22 -7.47 19.76
N THR A 147 -10.10 -6.99 19.23
CA THR A 147 -8.76 -7.28 19.74
C THR A 147 -7.76 -6.24 19.24
N THR A 148 -6.55 -6.25 19.79
CA THR A 148 -5.43 -5.44 19.29
C THR A 148 -4.44 -6.33 18.55
N ILE A 149 -4.06 -5.92 17.33
CA ILE A 149 -3.08 -6.61 16.50
C ILE A 149 -1.81 -5.78 16.32
N THR A 150 -0.72 -6.46 15.97
CA THR A 150 0.57 -5.88 15.54
C THR A 150 1.10 -6.74 14.39
N LYS A 151 2.08 -6.25 13.62
CA LYS A 151 2.64 -7.04 12.50
C LYS A 151 3.14 -8.43 12.91
N ASP A 152 3.63 -8.59 14.14
CA ASP A 152 4.15 -9.87 14.65
C ASP A 152 3.05 -10.87 15.04
N ARG A 153 1.79 -10.41 15.14
CA ARG A 153 0.62 -11.24 15.47
C ARG A 153 -0.25 -11.55 14.26
N ILE A 154 0.03 -10.93 13.11
CA ILE A 154 -0.67 -11.20 11.85
C ILE A 154 0.07 -12.33 11.14
N ASN A 155 -0.65 -13.32 10.64
CA ASN A 155 -0.06 -14.50 9.99
C ASN A 155 0.62 -14.13 8.66
N GLN A 156 -0.01 -13.28 7.84
CA GLN A 156 0.59 -12.74 6.62
C GLN A 156 0.25 -11.26 6.48
N PHE A 157 1.23 -10.45 6.12
CA PHE A 157 1.06 -9.02 5.88
C PHE A 157 2.03 -8.57 4.79
N TYR A 158 1.50 -8.14 3.64
CA TYR A 158 2.31 -7.65 2.54
C TYR A 158 1.62 -6.51 1.80
N LEU A 159 2.44 -5.57 1.32
CA LEU A 159 1.98 -4.50 0.45
C LEU A 159 1.59 -5.07 -0.91
N PHE A 160 0.45 -4.64 -1.40
CA PHE A 160 -0.08 -5.06 -2.69
C PHE A 160 -0.55 -3.83 -3.46
N ASN A 161 -0.05 -3.70 -4.69
CA ASN A 161 -0.53 -2.70 -5.63
C ASN A 161 -0.82 -3.40 -6.97
N PRO A 162 -2.10 -3.65 -7.30
CA PRO A 162 -2.48 -4.33 -8.53
C PRO A 162 -2.37 -3.44 -9.77
N ARG A 163 -2.12 -2.13 -9.62
CA ARG A 163 -2.15 -1.15 -10.72
C ARG A 163 -0.80 -0.51 -11.07
N ASN A 164 0.30 -0.92 -10.44
CA ASN A 164 1.63 -0.34 -10.71
C ASN A 164 2.44 -1.07 -11.78
N LEU A 165 1.94 -2.19 -12.32
CA LEU A 165 2.61 -2.96 -13.37
C LEU A 165 1.83 -2.85 -14.68
N TYR A 166 1.94 -1.70 -15.35
CA TYR A 166 1.48 -1.52 -16.72
C TYR A 166 2.60 -0.94 -17.57
N GLN A 167 2.81 -1.51 -18.76
CA GLN A 167 3.76 -0.98 -19.73
C GLN A 167 3.29 0.36 -20.33
N ASN A 168 1.98 0.64 -20.27
CA ASN A 168 1.37 1.92 -20.59
C ASN A 168 0.17 2.11 -19.64
N PHE A 169 0.32 2.91 -18.58
CA PHE A 169 -0.85 3.42 -17.85
C PHE A 169 -1.71 4.25 -18.81
N ILE A 170 -2.98 4.51 -18.51
CA ILE A 170 -3.87 5.26 -19.42
C ILE A 170 -3.20 6.60 -19.77
N VAL A 171 -2.69 6.69 -21.00
CA VAL A 171 -2.24 7.94 -21.61
C VAL A 171 -3.47 8.48 -22.32
N GLY A 172 -4.23 9.32 -21.62
CA GLY A 172 -5.36 10.07 -22.18
C GLY A 172 -4.91 11.37 -22.81
#